data_AF-A0A2V7ITA6-F1
#
_entry.id   AF-A0A2V7ITA6-F1
#
_cell.length_a   1.000
_cell.length_b   1.000
_cell.length_c   1.000
_cell.angle_alpha   90.00
_cell.angle_beta   90.00
_cell.angle_gamma   90.00
#
_symmetry.space_group_name_H-M   'P 1'
#
loop_
_entity.id
_entity.type
_entity.pdbx_description
1 polymer ?
#
loop_
_entity_poly.entity_id
_entity_poly.type
_entity_poly.pdbx_seq_one_letter_code
_entity_poly.pdbx_strand_id
1 'polypeptide(L)'
;MSSVKIPMPLRVPELAPSLGRVLVPRRVAEPWVPIDDIREALATRVLELGGEARAAAEREDRERVLETVSRRAWLAAWEQAVRRAADRVTHALDGRIERAARRVRMPRRRWRRRLLSPSEKRAIAARLTTGGEPFVAALDALDAVATRVRDATVLDKGAHGEWQEALRSAARRLEAAWLALEAVVAEEERRWSPELESLERWRPSLWPLLILWTPVAAALVWLGLALGGYVPAPAWLATRLGF
;
A
#
# COMPACT_ATOMS: atom_id res chain seq x y z
N MET A 1 -28.34 12.48 -50.12
CA MET A 1 -26.91 12.37 -50.49
C MET A 1 -26.12 12.22 -49.20
N SER A 2 -25.71 11.00 -48.85
CA SER A 2 -24.88 10.76 -47.66
C SER A 2 -23.49 11.31 -47.95
N SER A 3 -23.14 12.42 -47.30
CA SER A 3 -21.77 12.95 -47.27
C SER A 3 -20.85 11.84 -46.76
N VAL A 4 -20.01 11.30 -47.64
CA VAL A 4 -18.96 10.33 -47.27
C VAL A 4 -18.00 11.07 -46.33
N LYS A 5 -18.17 10.89 -45.02
CA LYS A 5 -17.20 11.33 -44.01
C LYS A 5 -16.00 10.42 -44.15
N ILE A 6 -14.92 10.90 -44.78
CA ILE A 6 -13.63 10.23 -44.70
C ILE A 6 -13.07 10.54 -43.31
N PRO A 7 -12.94 9.56 -42.40
CA PRO A 7 -12.32 9.79 -41.11
C PRO A 7 -10.81 10.02 -41.30
N MET A 8 -10.24 10.94 -40.53
CA MET A 8 -8.79 11.14 -40.53
C MET A 8 -8.09 10.00 -39.76
N PRO A 9 -6.97 9.44 -40.27
CA PRO A 9 -6.20 8.44 -39.53
C PRO A 9 -5.67 9.02 -38.21
N LEU A 10 -5.95 8.33 -37.10
CA LEU A 10 -5.48 8.73 -35.78
C LEU A 10 -4.01 8.33 -35.59
N ARG A 11 -3.14 9.26 -35.24
CA ARG A 11 -1.79 8.96 -34.76
C ARG A 11 -1.74 8.98 -33.24
N VAL A 12 -1.37 7.85 -32.64
CA VAL A 12 -1.15 7.73 -31.19
C VAL A 12 0.27 8.20 -30.87
N PRO A 13 0.47 9.14 -29.93
CA PRO A 13 1.81 9.58 -29.54
C PRO A 13 2.55 8.54 -28.70
N GLU A 14 3.88 8.55 -28.78
CA GLU A 14 4.73 7.79 -27.85
C GLU A 14 4.55 8.30 -26.42
N LEU A 15 4.18 7.39 -25.51
CA LEU A 15 3.87 7.73 -24.12
C LEU A 15 5.08 7.69 -23.21
N ALA A 16 6.13 6.95 -23.56
CA ALA A 16 7.32 6.77 -22.73
C ALA A 16 7.97 8.11 -22.30
N PRO A 17 8.13 9.12 -23.18
CA PRO A 17 8.67 10.42 -22.78
C PRO A 17 7.80 11.17 -21.74
N SER A 18 6.51 10.85 -21.66
CA SER A 18 5.56 11.51 -20.77
C SER A 18 5.35 10.79 -19.43
N LEU A 19 5.93 9.61 -19.25
CA LEU A 19 5.82 8.81 -18.02
C LEU A 19 6.96 9.07 -17.01
N GLY A 20 8.02 9.76 -17.43
CA GLY A 20 9.07 10.28 -16.54
C GLY A 20 9.58 9.27 -15.50
N ARG A 21 9.39 9.58 -14.21
CA ARG A 21 9.85 8.80 -13.05
C ARG A 21 9.09 7.50 -12.84
N VAL A 22 7.93 7.30 -13.48
CA VAL A 22 7.22 6.01 -13.47
C VAL A 22 7.98 4.96 -14.25
N LEU A 23 8.79 5.33 -15.26
CA LEU A 23 9.66 4.39 -15.97
C LEU A 23 11.03 4.26 -15.30
N VAL A 24 11.66 5.38 -14.96
CA VAL A 24 12.98 5.40 -14.34
C VAL A 24 12.87 5.94 -12.91
N PRO A 25 12.83 5.06 -11.89
CA PRO A 25 12.70 5.52 -10.52
C PRO A 25 14.02 6.18 -10.12
N ARG A 26 13.94 7.39 -9.55
CA ARG A 26 15.10 8.09 -8.98
C ARG A 26 14.93 8.16 -7.47
N ARG A 27 15.30 7.09 -6.78
CA ARG A 27 15.25 7.01 -5.31
C ARG A 27 16.66 7.18 -4.73
N VAL A 28 16.77 7.96 -3.66
CA VAL A 28 18.02 8.14 -2.89
C VAL A 28 18.08 7.17 -1.70
N ALA A 29 16.92 6.70 -1.23
CA ALA A 29 16.77 5.77 -0.11
C ALA A 29 15.84 4.61 -0.49
N GLU A 30 16.06 3.46 0.14
CA GLU A 30 15.24 2.27 -0.06
C GLU A 30 13.87 2.44 0.61
N PRO A 31 12.75 2.19 -0.09
CA PRO A 31 11.43 2.34 0.48
C PRO A 31 11.15 1.24 1.50
N TRP A 32 10.45 1.59 2.58
CA TRP A 32 10.11 0.62 3.63
C TRP A 32 9.11 -0.46 3.19
N VAL A 33 8.34 -0.19 2.13
CA VAL A 33 7.57 -1.18 1.37
C VAL A 33 8.03 -1.14 -0.08
N PRO A 34 8.54 -2.26 -0.64
CA PRO A 34 8.85 -2.34 -2.05
C PRO A 34 7.55 -2.40 -2.86
N ILE A 35 7.30 -1.35 -3.65
CA ILE A 35 6.18 -1.26 -4.60
C ILE A 35 6.66 -1.02 -6.04
N ASP A 36 7.96 -1.21 -6.29
CA ASP A 36 8.59 -1.04 -7.61
C ASP A 36 8.05 -2.02 -8.65
N ASP A 37 7.78 -3.27 -8.27
CA ASP A 37 7.12 -4.26 -9.13
C ASP A 37 5.71 -3.80 -9.57
N ILE A 38 4.99 -3.10 -8.68
CA ILE A 38 3.66 -2.55 -8.99
C ILE A 38 3.79 -1.36 -9.94
N ARG A 39 4.78 -0.48 -9.70
CA ARG A 39 5.12 0.64 -10.60
C ARG A 39 5.42 0.13 -12.00
N GLU A 40 6.29 -0.87 -12.11
CA GLU A 40 6.72 -1.48 -13.36
C GLU A 40 5.54 -2.12 -14.08
N ALA A 41 4.71 -2.89 -13.37
CA ALA A 41 3.51 -3.48 -13.96
C ALA A 41 2.53 -2.43 -14.49
N LEU A 42 2.34 -1.32 -13.77
CA LEU A 42 1.50 -0.20 -14.21
C LEU A 42 2.09 0.47 -15.46
N ALA A 43 3.39 0.77 -15.44
CA ALA A 43 4.09 1.41 -16.54
C ALA A 43 4.04 0.54 -17.81
N THR A 44 4.34 -0.75 -17.66
CA THR A 44 4.23 -1.75 -18.73
C THR A 44 2.82 -1.79 -19.28
N ARG A 45 1.79 -1.86 -18.44
CA ARG A 45 0.41 -1.92 -18.92
C ARG A 45 0.02 -0.69 -19.73
N VAL A 46 0.42 0.51 -19.31
CA VAL A 46 0.13 1.75 -20.05
C VAL A 46 0.88 1.80 -21.38
N LEU A 47 2.13 1.33 -21.42
CA LEU A 47 2.89 1.21 -22.66
C LEU A 47 2.28 0.18 -23.62
N GLU A 48 1.81 -0.96 -23.11
CA GLU A 48 1.07 -1.96 -23.88
C GLU A 48 -0.19 -1.37 -24.50
N LEU A 49 -1.02 -0.66 -23.71
CA LEU A 49 -2.21 0.02 -24.23
C LEU A 49 -1.84 1.02 -25.34
N GLY A 50 -0.76 1.78 -25.16
CA GLY A 50 -0.24 2.68 -26.20
C GLY A 50 0.27 1.95 -27.46
N GLY A 51 0.86 0.77 -27.30
CA GLY A 51 1.30 -0.09 -28.41
C GLY A 51 0.15 -0.75 -29.16
N GLU A 52 -0.80 -1.32 -28.43
CA GLU A 52 -2.05 -1.89 -28.96
C GLU A 52 -2.82 -0.83 -29.76
N ALA A 53 -2.91 0.41 -29.25
CA ALA A 53 -3.55 1.51 -29.97
C ALA A 53 -2.76 1.95 -31.22
N ARG A 54 -1.43 1.96 -31.19
CA ARG A 54 -0.62 2.24 -32.40
C ARG A 54 -0.83 1.17 -33.48
N ALA A 55 -0.84 -0.10 -33.10
CA ALA A 55 -1.12 -1.21 -34.02
C ALA A 55 -2.54 -1.12 -34.61
N ALA A 56 -3.52 -0.67 -33.84
CA ALA A 56 -4.88 -0.40 -34.33
C ALA A 56 -4.92 0.79 -35.30
N ALA A 57 -4.15 1.84 -35.02
CA ALA A 57 -4.02 3.01 -35.89
C ALA A 57 -3.42 2.67 -37.27
N GLU A 58 -2.44 1.76 -37.33
CA GLU A 58 -1.86 1.27 -38.60
C GLU A 58 -2.87 0.50 -39.46
N ARG A 59 -3.89 -0.09 -38.84
CA ARG A 59 -5.00 -0.78 -39.52
C ARG A 59 -6.18 0.14 -39.82
N GLU A 60 -6.04 1.44 -39.56
CA GLU A 60 -7.08 2.46 -39.68
C GLU A 60 -8.33 2.18 -38.83
N ASP A 61 -8.19 1.38 -37.76
CA ASP A 61 -9.28 1.03 -36.85
C ASP A 61 -9.39 2.06 -35.70
N ARG A 62 -10.07 3.16 -36.02
CA ARG A 62 -10.25 4.30 -35.12
C ARG A 62 -11.01 3.95 -33.84
N GLU A 63 -12.08 3.15 -33.92
CA GLU A 63 -12.84 2.78 -32.73
C GLU A 63 -11.97 1.97 -31.76
N ARG A 64 -11.17 1.05 -32.31
CA ARG A 64 -10.23 0.28 -31.49
C ARG A 64 -9.15 1.14 -30.86
N VAL A 65 -8.64 2.16 -31.57
CA VAL A 65 -7.69 3.12 -30.99
C VAL A 65 -8.30 3.80 -29.75
N LEU A 66 -9.49 4.38 -29.89
CA LEU A 66 -10.16 5.13 -28.83
C LEU A 66 -10.56 4.23 -27.65
N GLU A 67 -11.00 3.00 -27.91
CA GLU A 67 -11.33 2.01 -26.88
C GLU A 67 -10.09 1.61 -26.07
N THR A 68 -8.96 1.39 -26.75
CA THR A 68 -7.73 0.87 -26.15
C THR A 68 -7.07 1.88 -25.21
N VAL A 69 -6.99 3.16 -25.59
CA VAL A 69 -6.49 4.24 -24.72
C VAL A 69 -7.61 5.01 -24.03
N SER A 70 -8.74 4.35 -23.78
CA SER A 70 -9.88 4.96 -23.11
C SER A 70 -9.61 5.24 -21.64
N ARG A 71 -10.40 6.17 -21.08
CA ARG A 71 -10.53 6.39 -19.64
C ARG A 71 -10.67 5.08 -18.87
N ARG A 72 -11.53 4.18 -19.33
CA ARG A 72 -11.82 2.91 -18.66
C ARG A 72 -10.57 2.02 -18.59
N ALA A 73 -9.83 1.90 -19.69
CA ALA A 73 -8.64 1.06 -19.74
C ALA A 73 -7.55 1.56 -18.79
N TRP A 74 -7.29 2.87 -18.80
CA TRP A 74 -6.28 3.49 -17.94
C TRP A 74 -6.68 3.50 -16.46
N LEU A 75 -7.95 3.81 -16.16
CA LEU A 75 -8.46 3.79 -14.80
C LEU A 75 -8.39 2.38 -14.20
N ALA A 76 -8.72 1.35 -14.97
CA ALA A 76 -8.63 -0.04 -14.51
C ALA A 76 -7.20 -0.43 -14.13
N ALA A 77 -6.20 -0.04 -14.94
CA ALA A 77 -4.78 -0.27 -14.65
C ALA A 77 -4.35 0.47 -13.37
N TRP A 78 -4.75 1.73 -13.23
CA TRP A 78 -4.47 2.54 -12.03
C TRP A 78 -5.09 1.94 -10.77
N GLU A 79 -6.39 1.62 -10.78
CA GLU A 79 -7.06 1.04 -9.62
C GLU A 79 -6.46 -0.31 -9.21
N GLN A 80 -6.04 -1.12 -10.18
CA GLN A 80 -5.36 -2.39 -9.90
C GLN A 80 -4.02 -2.15 -9.19
N ALA A 81 -3.26 -1.15 -9.64
CA ALA A 81 -2.00 -0.77 -8.99
C ALA A 81 -2.23 -0.26 -7.56
N VAL A 82 -3.21 0.63 -7.35
CA VAL A 82 -3.57 1.14 -6.02
C VAL A 82 -4.01 0.02 -5.08
N ARG A 83 -4.87 -0.90 -5.54
CA ARG A 83 -5.30 -2.07 -4.74
C ARG A 83 -4.12 -2.91 -4.31
N ARG A 84 -3.21 -3.27 -5.24
CA ARG A 84 -2.00 -4.03 -4.92
C ARG A 84 -1.08 -3.31 -3.94
N ALA A 85 -0.93 -1.99 -4.09
CA ALA A 85 -0.12 -1.18 -3.18
C ALA A 85 -0.73 -1.17 -1.78
N ALA A 86 -2.04 -0.97 -1.66
CA ALA A 86 -2.76 -1.01 -0.38
C ALA A 86 -2.63 -2.37 0.32
N ASP A 87 -2.83 -3.46 -0.42
CA ASP A 87 -2.67 -4.82 0.12
C ASP A 87 -1.26 -5.07 0.63
N ARG A 88 -0.25 -4.57 -0.08
CA ARG A 88 1.15 -4.73 0.32
C ARG A 88 1.52 -3.88 1.53
N VAL A 89 1.08 -2.63 1.57
CA VAL A 89 1.29 -1.74 2.73
C VAL A 89 0.65 -2.34 3.97
N THR A 90 -0.59 -2.81 3.87
CA THR A 90 -1.28 -3.44 5.01
C THR A 90 -0.60 -4.73 5.47
N HIS A 91 -0.14 -5.58 4.54
CA HIS A 91 0.67 -6.76 4.89
C HIS A 91 2.01 -6.38 5.56
N ALA A 92 2.68 -5.35 5.06
CA ALA A 92 3.95 -4.90 5.62
C ALA A 92 3.77 -4.38 7.06
N LEU A 93 2.69 -3.66 7.33
CA LEU A 93 2.32 -3.18 8.68
C LEU A 93 1.97 -4.34 9.61
N ASP A 94 1.09 -5.26 9.21
CA ASP A 94 0.76 -6.46 10.00
C ASP A 94 2.03 -7.26 10.34
N GLY A 95 2.93 -7.42 9.36
CA GLY A 95 4.23 -8.08 9.56
C GLY A 95 5.22 -7.30 10.42
N ARG A 96 5.19 -5.96 10.42
CA ARG A 96 5.98 -5.13 11.35
C ARG A 96 5.45 -5.25 12.78
N ILE A 97 4.13 -5.20 12.97
CA ILE A 97 3.46 -5.39 14.27
C ILE A 97 3.80 -6.77 14.84
N GLU A 98 3.72 -7.82 14.03
CA GLU A 98 4.07 -9.17 14.46
C GLU A 98 5.56 -9.28 14.85
N ARG A 99 6.48 -8.74 14.04
CA ARG A 99 7.92 -8.75 14.35
C ARG A 99 8.23 -7.99 15.64
N ALA A 100 7.64 -6.80 15.83
CA ALA A 100 7.79 -6.02 17.06
C ALA A 100 7.27 -6.80 18.28
N ALA A 101 6.07 -7.38 18.18
CA ALA A 101 5.47 -8.18 19.24
C ALA A 101 6.29 -9.43 19.61
N ARG A 102 6.87 -10.12 18.61
CA ARG A 102 7.75 -11.27 18.83
C ARG A 102 9.05 -10.87 19.54
N ARG A 103 9.64 -9.72 19.19
CA ARG A 103 10.86 -9.20 19.84
C ARG A 103 10.67 -8.98 21.34
N VAL A 104 9.52 -8.45 21.75
CA VAL A 104 9.18 -8.23 23.17
C VAL A 104 8.53 -9.45 23.84
N ARG A 105 8.51 -10.62 23.19
CA ARG A 105 7.88 -11.86 23.66
C ARG A 105 6.41 -11.69 24.08
N MET A 106 5.67 -10.83 23.37
CA MET A 106 4.25 -10.61 23.65
C MET A 106 3.42 -11.89 23.39
N PRO A 107 2.48 -12.25 24.27
CA PRO A 107 1.58 -13.39 24.03
C PRO A 107 0.77 -13.25 22.74
N ARG A 108 0.60 -14.36 22.01
CA ARG A 108 -0.11 -14.42 20.71
C ARG A 108 -1.49 -13.78 20.72
N ARG A 109 -2.27 -14.03 21.77
CA ARG A 109 -3.63 -13.48 21.90
C ARG A 109 -3.64 -11.94 21.98
N ARG A 110 -2.60 -11.32 22.53
CA ARG A 110 -2.53 -9.86 22.70
C ARG A 110 -2.13 -9.15 21.42
N TRP A 111 -1.07 -9.61 20.74
CA TRP A 111 -0.63 -8.94 19.53
C TRP A 111 -1.58 -9.17 18.35
N ARG A 112 -2.29 -10.32 18.29
CA ARG A 112 -3.33 -10.54 17.27
C ARG A 112 -4.46 -9.51 17.34
N ARG A 113 -4.77 -8.97 18.53
CA ARG A 113 -5.76 -7.89 18.70
C ARG A 113 -5.25 -6.53 18.24
N ARG A 114 -3.95 -6.40 17.96
CA ARG A 114 -3.31 -5.17 17.49
C ARG A 114 -2.99 -5.19 15.99
N LEU A 115 -3.32 -6.28 15.29
CA LEU A 115 -3.27 -6.30 13.83
C LEU A 115 -4.26 -5.30 13.26
N LEU A 116 -4.01 -4.86 12.02
CA LEU A 116 -4.89 -3.91 11.34
C LEU A 116 -6.30 -4.47 11.22
N SER A 117 -7.25 -3.70 11.73
CA SER A 117 -8.68 -3.93 11.57
C SER A 117 -9.12 -3.73 10.11
N PRO A 118 -10.24 -4.33 9.67
CA PRO A 118 -10.79 -4.09 8.35
C PRO A 118 -11.11 -2.62 8.06
N SER A 119 -11.42 -1.82 9.09
CA SER A 119 -11.61 -0.37 8.97
C SER A 119 -10.31 0.37 8.68
N GLU A 120 -9.21 0.01 9.36
CA GLU A 120 -7.90 0.63 9.14
C GLU A 120 -7.35 0.28 7.75
N LYS A 121 -7.49 -0.97 7.32
CA LYS A 121 -7.12 -1.40 5.95
C LYS A 121 -7.86 -0.59 4.89
N ARG A 122 -9.17 -0.38 5.07
CA ARG A 122 -9.98 0.47 4.18
C ARG A 122 -9.54 1.93 4.22
N ALA A 123 -9.21 2.46 5.40
CA ALA A 123 -8.76 3.84 5.55
C ALA A 123 -7.39 4.07 4.86
N ILE A 124 -6.47 3.12 4.94
CA ILE A 124 -5.19 3.14 4.20
C ILE A 124 -5.45 3.12 2.70
N ALA A 125 -6.29 2.19 2.21
CA ALA A 125 -6.65 2.12 0.80
C ALA A 125 -7.29 3.42 0.29
N ALA A 126 -8.19 4.03 1.06
CA ALA A 126 -8.82 5.30 0.70
C ALA A 126 -7.80 6.43 0.55
N ARG A 127 -6.84 6.55 1.47
CA ARG A 127 -5.79 7.58 1.41
C ARG A 127 -4.84 7.38 0.23
N LEU A 128 -4.51 6.13 -0.11
CA LEU A 128 -3.69 5.82 -1.29
C LEU A 128 -4.41 6.21 -2.59
N THR A 129 -5.75 6.11 -2.64
CA THR A 129 -6.55 6.53 -3.79
C THR A 129 -6.61 8.04 -3.95
N THR A 130 -6.58 8.83 -2.87
CA THR A 130 -6.69 10.31 -2.91
C THR A 130 -5.65 10.96 -3.83
N GLY A 131 -4.43 10.40 -3.91
CA GLY A 131 -3.38 10.90 -4.82
C GLY A 131 -3.73 10.80 -6.31
N GLY A 132 -4.74 9.99 -6.67
CA GLY A 132 -5.19 9.77 -8.05
C GLY A 132 -6.22 10.76 -8.57
N GLU A 133 -6.82 11.63 -7.75
CA GLU A 133 -7.89 12.54 -8.18
C GLU A 133 -7.52 13.41 -9.39
N PRO A 134 -6.33 14.06 -9.45
CA PRO A 134 -5.95 14.86 -10.62
C PRO A 134 -5.73 14.02 -11.88
N PHE A 135 -5.39 12.73 -11.73
CA PHE A 135 -5.26 11.80 -12.83
C PHE A 135 -6.63 11.38 -13.38
N VAL A 136 -7.59 11.07 -12.50
CA VAL A 136 -8.97 10.78 -12.90
C VAL A 136 -9.58 11.94 -13.67
N ALA A 137 -9.40 13.18 -13.19
CA ALA A 137 -9.85 14.38 -13.90
C ALA A 137 -9.21 14.53 -15.29
N ALA A 138 -7.93 14.15 -15.45
CA ALA A 138 -7.27 14.15 -16.75
C ALA A 138 -7.82 13.05 -17.68
N LEU A 139 -8.21 11.89 -17.15
CA LEU A 139 -8.88 10.85 -17.92
C LEU A 139 -10.31 11.26 -18.33
N ASP A 140 -11.04 11.97 -17.46
CA ASP A 140 -12.35 12.54 -17.80
C ASP A 140 -12.23 13.55 -18.95
N ALA A 141 -11.21 14.42 -18.92
CA ALA A 141 -10.92 15.34 -20.00
C ALA A 141 -10.53 14.63 -21.31
N LEU A 142 -9.73 13.55 -21.22
CA LEU A 142 -9.39 12.71 -22.36
C LEU A 142 -10.64 12.08 -23.00
N ASP A 143 -11.57 11.56 -22.18
CA ASP A 143 -12.81 10.93 -22.65
C ASP A 143 -13.74 11.92 -23.37
N ALA A 144 -13.85 13.14 -22.83
CA ALA A 144 -14.59 14.23 -23.46
C ALA A 144 -14.01 14.61 -24.83
N VAL A 145 -12.68 14.65 -24.96
CA VAL A 145 -12.01 14.93 -26.25
C VAL A 145 -12.13 13.73 -27.19
N ALA A 146 -12.03 12.49 -26.69
CA ALA A 146 -12.17 11.27 -27.48
C ALA A 146 -13.56 11.17 -28.12
N THR A 147 -14.62 11.57 -27.40
CA THR A 147 -15.98 11.64 -27.94
C THR A 147 -16.10 12.63 -29.09
N ARG A 148 -15.49 13.82 -28.97
CA ARG A 148 -15.44 14.80 -30.08
C ARG A 148 -14.66 14.28 -31.27
N VAL A 149 -13.52 13.62 -31.00
CA VAL A 149 -12.70 13.02 -32.07
C VAL A 149 -13.48 11.92 -32.77
N ARG A 150 -14.23 11.06 -32.09
CA ARG A 150 -15.01 9.97 -32.69
C ARG A 150 -15.88 10.43 -33.86
N ASP A 151 -16.48 11.63 -33.79
CA ASP A 151 -17.35 12.18 -34.82
C ASP A 151 -16.64 13.13 -35.82
N ALA A 152 -15.37 13.46 -35.54
CA ALA A 152 -14.56 14.41 -36.29
C ALA A 152 -14.18 13.91 -37.68
N THR A 153 -14.18 14.83 -38.65
CA THR A 153 -13.85 14.62 -40.07
C THR A 153 -12.45 15.12 -40.41
N VAL A 154 -12.00 14.94 -41.67
CA VAL A 154 -10.70 15.49 -42.15
C VAL A 154 -10.56 17.00 -41.97
N LEU A 155 -11.67 17.74 -41.88
CA LEU A 155 -11.67 19.19 -41.65
C LEU A 155 -11.33 19.58 -40.20
N ASP A 156 -11.49 18.65 -39.26
CA ASP A 156 -11.35 18.87 -37.82
C ASP A 156 -9.94 18.56 -37.32
N LYS A 157 -8.91 19.03 -38.03
CA LYS A 157 -7.49 18.74 -37.73
C LYS A 157 -7.08 19.11 -36.29
N GLY A 158 -7.69 20.15 -35.73
CA GLY A 158 -7.45 20.60 -34.35
C GLY A 158 -7.87 19.56 -33.30
N ALA A 159 -8.97 18.84 -33.54
CA ALA A 159 -9.51 17.86 -32.60
C ALA A 159 -8.53 16.69 -32.37
N HIS A 160 -7.80 16.28 -33.42
CA HIS A 160 -6.78 15.25 -33.29
C HIS A 160 -5.60 15.70 -32.43
N GLY A 161 -5.11 16.93 -32.63
CA GLY A 161 -4.03 17.51 -31.82
C GLY A 161 -4.43 17.65 -30.35
N GLU A 162 -5.65 18.12 -30.08
CA GLU A 162 -6.22 18.19 -28.73
C GLU A 162 -6.26 16.83 -28.05
N TRP A 163 -6.66 15.78 -28.78
CA TRP A 163 -6.70 14.42 -28.23
C TRP A 163 -5.31 13.87 -27.91
N GLN A 164 -4.33 14.10 -28.79
CA GLN A 164 -2.95 13.69 -28.51
C GLN A 164 -2.39 14.41 -27.28
N GLU A 165 -2.67 15.70 -27.12
CA GLU A 165 -2.20 16.44 -25.94
C GLU A 165 -2.94 16.02 -24.67
N ALA A 166 -4.24 15.72 -24.75
CA ALA A 166 -4.99 15.15 -23.64
C ALA A 166 -4.38 13.80 -23.20
N LEU A 167 -3.95 12.96 -24.15
CA LEU A 167 -3.30 11.68 -23.85
C LEU A 167 -1.92 11.87 -23.17
N ARG A 168 -1.10 12.82 -23.65
CA ARG A 168 0.18 13.17 -22.99
C ARG A 168 -0.05 13.76 -21.61
N SER A 169 -1.07 14.60 -21.45
CA SER A 169 -1.46 15.17 -20.15
C SER A 169 -1.88 14.08 -19.17
N ALA A 170 -2.68 13.10 -19.60
CA ALA A 170 -3.04 11.95 -18.79
C ALA A 170 -1.81 11.15 -18.35
N ALA A 171 -0.82 10.92 -19.24
CA ALA A 171 0.42 10.24 -18.89
C ALA A 171 1.25 11.01 -17.84
N ARG A 172 1.40 12.33 -18.00
CA ARG A 172 2.07 13.19 -17.01
C ARG A 172 1.35 13.19 -15.66
N ARG A 173 0.01 13.15 -15.67
CA ARG A 173 -0.81 13.09 -14.45
C ARG A 173 -0.76 11.72 -13.78
N LEU A 174 -0.60 10.64 -14.54
CA LEU A 174 -0.32 9.32 -14.00
C LEU A 174 1.00 9.30 -13.23
N GLU A 175 2.05 9.94 -13.78
CA GLU A 175 3.32 10.10 -13.06
C GLU A 175 3.12 10.84 -11.73
N ALA A 176 2.45 11.99 -11.76
CA ALA A 176 2.16 12.76 -10.55
C ALA A 176 1.36 11.94 -9.52
N ALA A 177 0.37 11.16 -9.98
CA ALA A 177 -0.45 10.30 -9.12
C ALA A 177 0.38 9.18 -8.47
N TRP A 178 1.30 8.56 -9.22
CA TRP A 178 2.22 7.56 -8.67
C TRP A 178 3.13 8.15 -7.59
N LEU A 179 3.71 9.33 -7.84
CA LEU A 179 4.55 10.01 -6.86
C LEU A 179 3.78 10.42 -5.60
N ALA A 180 2.52 10.85 -5.76
CA ALA A 180 1.63 11.13 -4.63
C ALA A 180 1.32 9.86 -3.83
N LEU A 181 1.09 8.73 -4.49
CA LEU A 181 0.91 7.43 -3.83
C LEU A 181 2.15 7.06 -3.01
N GLU A 182 3.36 7.19 -3.57
CA GLU A 182 4.61 6.95 -2.85
C GLU A 182 4.76 7.84 -1.61
N ALA A 183 4.40 9.12 -1.73
CA ALA A 183 4.41 10.05 -0.60
C ALA A 183 3.43 9.62 0.51
N VAL A 184 2.23 9.16 0.15
CA VAL A 184 1.26 8.62 1.12
C VAL A 184 1.79 7.35 1.78
N VAL A 185 2.45 6.44 1.03
CA VAL A 185 3.08 5.24 1.61
C VAL A 185 4.16 5.61 2.64
N ALA A 186 4.98 6.63 2.35
CA ALA A 186 5.97 7.13 3.30
C ALA A 186 5.30 7.78 4.53
N GLU A 187 4.19 8.49 4.34
CA GLU A 187 3.44 9.11 5.44
C GLU A 187 2.74 8.06 6.33
N GLU A 188 2.28 6.94 5.77
CA GLU A 188 1.75 5.83 6.57
C GLU A 188 2.82 5.21 7.49
N GLU A 189 4.08 5.13 7.06
CA GLU A 189 5.14 4.70 7.98
C GLU A 189 5.25 5.62 9.18
N ARG A 190 5.30 6.94 8.95
CA ARG A 190 5.40 7.94 10.02
C ARG A 190 4.20 7.89 10.96
N ARG A 191 3.02 7.68 10.39
CA ARG A 191 1.76 7.59 11.14
C ARG A 191 1.75 6.41 12.09
N TRP A 192 2.27 5.25 11.67
CA TRP A 192 2.28 4.02 12.46
C TRP A 192 3.50 3.86 13.37
N SER A 193 4.53 4.71 13.23
CA SER A 193 5.72 4.68 14.07
C SER A 193 5.41 4.77 15.57
N PRO A 194 4.57 5.70 16.06
CA PRO A 194 4.26 5.79 17.49
C PRO A 194 3.60 4.53 18.05
N GLU A 195 2.68 3.91 17.31
CA GLU A 195 2.04 2.65 17.72
C GLU A 195 3.05 1.51 17.78
N LEU A 196 3.95 1.41 16.78
CA LEU A 196 5.03 0.43 16.76
C LEU A 196 6.01 0.63 17.92
N GLU A 197 6.40 1.86 18.21
CA GLU A 197 7.23 2.17 19.38
C GLU A 197 6.54 1.80 20.70
N SER A 198 5.22 2.05 20.80
CA SER A 198 4.44 1.66 22.00
C SER A 198 4.44 0.15 22.21
N LEU A 199 4.44 -0.63 21.12
CA LEU A 199 4.54 -2.08 21.13
C LEU A 199 5.93 -2.54 21.59
N GLU A 200 6.99 -1.88 21.12
CA GLU A 200 8.37 -2.21 21.48
C GLU A 200 8.69 -1.88 22.94
N ARG A 201 8.02 -0.89 23.52
CA ARG A 201 8.14 -0.57 24.96
C ARG A 201 7.34 -1.51 25.86
N TRP A 202 6.55 -2.43 25.30
CA TRP A 202 5.76 -3.36 26.10
C TRP A 202 6.67 -4.24 26.96
N ARG A 203 6.40 -4.26 28.26
CA ARG A 203 7.05 -5.19 29.20
C ARG A 203 6.02 -6.20 29.73
N PRO A 204 6.39 -7.48 29.86
CA PRO A 204 5.55 -8.44 30.56
C PRO A 204 5.40 -8.00 32.03
N SER A 205 4.19 -8.08 32.55
CA SER A 205 3.96 -7.84 33.98
C SER A 205 4.57 -9.00 34.77
N LEU A 206 5.55 -8.69 35.64
CA LEU A 206 6.20 -9.67 36.52
C LEU A 206 5.40 -9.93 37.80
N TRP A 207 4.29 -9.21 38.02
CA TRP A 207 3.41 -9.37 39.18
C TRP A 207 3.00 -10.82 39.48
N PRO A 208 2.61 -11.66 38.51
CA PRO A 208 2.24 -13.05 38.77
C PRO A 208 3.42 -13.86 39.32
N LEU A 209 4.62 -13.58 38.81
CA LEU A 209 5.85 -14.21 39.30
C LEU A 209 6.13 -13.75 40.72
N LEU A 210 6.03 -12.45 41.00
CA LEU A 210 6.24 -11.91 42.35
C LEU A 210 5.25 -12.49 43.36
N ILE A 211 3.95 -12.56 43.02
CA ILE A 211 2.91 -13.13 43.90
C ILE A 211 3.22 -14.59 44.22
N LEU A 212 3.73 -15.36 43.26
CA LEU A 212 4.08 -16.77 43.48
C LEU A 212 5.40 -16.92 44.25
N TRP A 213 6.41 -16.11 43.95
CA TRP A 213 7.73 -16.21 44.57
C TRP A 213 7.73 -15.73 46.02
N THR A 214 6.93 -14.72 46.35
CA THR A 214 6.85 -14.14 47.70
C THR A 214 6.53 -15.17 48.79
N PRO A 215 5.46 -16.00 48.70
CA PRO A 215 5.16 -17.01 49.72
C PRO A 215 6.20 -18.13 49.75
N VAL A 216 6.78 -18.50 48.60
CA VAL A 216 7.83 -19.52 48.54
C VAL A 216 9.09 -19.02 49.24
N ALA A 217 9.52 -17.78 48.98
CA ALA A 217 10.63 -17.15 49.68
C ALA A 217 10.37 -17.07 51.18
N ALA A 218 9.17 -16.63 51.59
CA ALA A 218 8.80 -16.56 52.99
C ALA A 218 8.86 -17.94 53.67
N ALA A 219 8.37 -18.99 53.01
CA ALA A 219 8.42 -20.35 53.52
C ALA A 219 9.87 -20.88 53.64
N LEU A 220 10.72 -20.61 52.65
CA LEU A 220 12.14 -20.99 52.67
C LEU A 220 12.92 -20.25 53.76
N VAL A 221 12.68 -18.95 53.94
CA VAL A 221 13.29 -18.15 55.02
C VAL A 221 12.86 -18.68 56.37
N TRP A 222 11.55 -18.93 56.56
CA TRP A 222 11.03 -19.49 57.81
C TRP A 222 11.61 -20.89 58.09
N LEU A 223 11.74 -21.74 57.07
CA LEU A 223 12.36 -23.06 57.21
C LEU A 223 13.84 -22.96 57.61
N GLY A 224 14.59 -22.03 56.99
CA GLY A 224 15.98 -21.76 57.37
C GLY A 224 16.13 -21.26 58.80
N LEU A 225 15.22 -20.39 59.26
CA LEU A 225 15.19 -19.90 60.65
C LEU A 225 14.84 -21.01 61.65
N ALA A 226 13.92 -21.90 61.30
CA ALA A 226 13.55 -23.05 62.13
C ALA A 226 14.69 -24.07 62.23
N LEU A 227 15.37 -24.38 61.12
CA LEU A 227 16.53 -25.29 61.10
C LEU A 227 17.77 -24.68 61.77
N GLY A 228 17.95 -23.36 61.69
CA GLY A 228 19.04 -22.63 62.35
C GLY A 228 18.82 -22.38 63.85
N GLY A 229 17.66 -22.78 64.41
CA GLY A 229 17.36 -22.65 65.84
C GLY A 229 16.93 -21.25 66.30
N TYR A 230 16.69 -20.32 65.38
CA TYR A 230 16.28 -18.95 65.70
C TYR A 230 14.77 -18.81 65.96
N VAL A 231 13.96 -19.78 65.51
CA VAL A 231 12.50 -19.83 65.69
C VAL A 231 12.10 -21.26 66.09
N PRO A 232 11.15 -21.44 67.02
CA PRO A 232 10.70 -22.79 67.42
C PRO A 232 10.14 -23.56 66.23
N ALA A 233 10.67 -24.76 66.00
CA ALA A 233 10.18 -25.67 64.98
C ALA A 233 8.73 -26.10 65.31
N PRO A 234 7.84 -26.21 64.31
CA PRO A 234 6.50 -26.74 64.54
C PRO A 234 6.54 -28.14 65.12
N ALA A 235 5.57 -28.46 65.98
CA ALA A 235 5.46 -29.74 66.66
C ALA A 235 5.52 -30.97 65.72
N TRP A 236 4.98 -30.85 64.50
CA TRP A 236 4.97 -31.93 63.49
C TRP A 236 6.33 -32.15 62.79
N LEU A 237 7.19 -31.14 62.79
CA LEU A 237 8.52 -31.20 62.18
C LEU A 237 9.58 -31.59 63.23
N ALA A 238 9.39 -31.17 64.49
CA ALA A 238 10.15 -31.63 65.64
C ALA A 238 10.02 -33.15 65.85
N THR A 239 8.79 -33.70 65.78
CA THR A 239 8.55 -35.16 65.91
C THR A 239 9.20 -36.00 64.81
N ARG A 240 9.45 -35.43 63.63
CA ARG A 240 10.04 -36.16 62.49
C ARG A 240 11.56 -36.07 62.40
N LEU A 241 12.16 -35.04 62.98
CA LEU A 241 13.61 -34.79 62.94
C LEU A 241 14.34 -35.17 64.25
N GLY A 242 13.62 -35.63 65.28
CA GLY A 242 14.22 -36.20 66.49
C GLY A 242 14.80 -35.16 67.45
N PHE A 243 14.20 -33.97 67.49
CA PHE A 243 14.40 -32.99 68.56
C PHE A 243 13.38 -33.21 69.68
#